data_AF-A0A1M5V215-F1
#
_entry.id   AF-A0A1M5V215-F1
#
_cell.length_a   1.000
_cell.length_b   1.000
_cell.length_c   1.000
_cell.angle_alpha   90.00
_cell.angle_beta   90.00
_cell.angle_gamma   90.00
#
_symmetry.space_group_name_H-M   'P 1'
#
loop_
_entity.id
_entity.type
_entity.pdbx_description
1 polymer ?
#
loop_
_entity_poly.entity_id
_entity_poly.type
_entity_poly.pdbx_seq_one_letter_code
_entity_poly.pdbx_strand_id
1 'polypeptide(L)'
;LFLNAENKNIARKELEKWIERAKQSKIPEFKACIKALENWKEEILHYFESRFTNGRTEGFNNKIKVIKRVSYGYRNFETFKKRILWCCS
;
A
#
# COMPACT_ATOMS: atom_id res chain seq x y z
N LEU A 1 -17.13 1.82 -5.71
CA LEU A 1 -15.76 1.42 -5.34
C LEU A 1 -15.85 0.54 -4.10
N PHE A 2 -15.16 -0.60 -4.05
CA PHE A 2 -15.24 -1.56 -2.93
C PHE A 2 -14.90 -0.92 -1.56
N LEU A 3 -14.15 0.18 -1.56
CA LEU A 3 -13.82 0.99 -0.38
C LEU A 3 -15.05 1.62 0.32
N ASN A 4 -16.17 1.80 -0.39
CA ASN A 4 -17.41 2.35 0.16
C ASN A 4 -18.38 1.26 0.65
N ALA A 5 -17.96 -0.01 0.65
CA ALA A 5 -18.80 -1.11 1.09
C ALA A 5 -19.04 -1.05 2.61
N GLU A 6 -20.25 -1.40 3.03
CA GLU A 6 -20.64 -1.39 4.45
C GLU A 6 -19.98 -2.50 5.26
N ASN A 7 -19.71 -3.65 4.63
CA ASN A 7 -19.12 -4.81 5.28
C ASN A 7 -18.15 -5.57 4.36
N LYS A 8 -17.31 -6.42 4.97
CA LYS A 8 -16.28 -7.22 4.29
C LYS A 8 -16.82 -8.09 3.16
N ASN A 9 -18.02 -8.65 3.31
CA ASN A 9 -18.62 -9.53 2.31
C ASN A 9 -19.04 -8.76 1.04
N ILE A 10 -19.62 -7.57 1.21
CA ILE A 10 -19.93 -6.66 0.09
C ILE A 10 -18.62 -6.18 -0.56
N ALA A 11 -17.63 -5.78 0.25
CA ALA A 11 -16.33 -5.35 -0.24
C ALA A 11 -15.64 -6.43 -1.09
N ARG A 12 -15.67 -7.70 -0.64
CA ARG A 12 -15.11 -8.84 -1.37
C ARG A 12 -15.76 -9.01 -2.74
N LYS A 13 -17.08 -9.02 -2.79
CA LYS A 13 -17.83 -9.14 -4.05
C LYS A 13 -17.51 -7.99 -5.01
N GLU A 14 -17.46 -6.76 -4.53
CA GLU A 14 -17.17 -5.59 -5.36
C GLU A 14 -15.70 -5.57 -5.85
N LEU A 15 -14.75 -6.00 -5.02
CA LEU A 15 -13.35 -6.14 -5.40
C LEU A 15 -13.16 -7.22 -6.47
N GLU A 16 -13.79 -8.38 -6.32
CA GLU A 16 -13.73 -9.47 -7.30
C GLU A 16 -14.36 -9.08 -8.63
N LYS A 17 -15.52 -8.40 -8.61
CA LYS A 17 -16.14 -7.84 -9.82
C LYS A 17 -15.20 -6.85 -10.52
N TRP A 18 -14.49 -6.01 -9.77
CA TRP A 18 -13.55 -5.05 -10.35
C TRP A 18 -12.35 -5.75 -10.99
N ILE A 19 -11.76 -6.73 -10.30
CA ILE A 19 -10.64 -7.53 -10.82
C ILE A 19 -11.04 -8.23 -12.12
N GLU A 20 -12.24 -8.83 -12.16
CA GLU A 20 -12.74 -9.51 -13.33
C GLU A 20 -12.94 -8.55 -14.52
N ARG A 21 -13.54 -7.38 -14.29
CA ARG A 21 -13.66 -6.33 -15.32
C ARG A 21 -12.29 -5.86 -15.82
N ALA A 22 -11.33 -5.70 -14.91
CA ALA A 22 -9.97 -5.31 -15.27
C ALA A 22 -9.28 -6.39 -16.12
N LYS A 23 -9.46 -7.68 -15.81
CA LYS A 23 -8.96 -8.80 -16.64
C LYS A 23 -9.60 -8.80 -18.03
N GLN A 24 -10.93 -8.61 -18.09
CA GLN A 24 -11.69 -8.59 -19.34
C GLN A 24 -11.31 -7.43 -20.26
N SER A 25 -10.86 -6.30 -19.70
CA SER A 25 -10.39 -5.15 -20.50
C SER A 25 -9.17 -5.48 -21.37
N LYS A 26 -8.41 -6.53 -21.06
CA LYS A 26 -7.17 -6.94 -21.75
C LYS A 26 -6.11 -5.84 -21.86
N ILE A 27 -6.19 -4.82 -21.00
CA ILE A 27 -5.22 -3.73 -20.92
C ILE A 27 -3.95 -4.25 -20.20
N PRO A 28 -2.79 -4.31 -20.86
CA PRO A 28 -1.58 -4.90 -20.28
C PRO A 28 -1.09 -4.15 -19.04
N GLU A 29 -1.32 -2.85 -18.94
CA GLU A 29 -0.98 -1.99 -17.80
C GLU A 29 -1.69 -2.44 -16.51
N PHE A 30 -2.88 -3.03 -16.62
CA PHE A 30 -3.58 -3.56 -15.45
C PHE A 30 -3.01 -4.89 -14.94
N LYS A 31 -2.19 -5.61 -15.71
CA LYS A 31 -1.70 -6.94 -15.31
C LYS A 31 -0.98 -6.90 -13.96
N ALA A 32 -0.13 -5.89 -13.74
CA ALA A 32 0.58 -5.71 -12.49
C ALA A 32 -0.36 -5.34 -11.33
N CYS A 33 -1.31 -4.44 -11.59
CA CYS A 33 -2.31 -4.01 -10.61
C CYS A 33 -3.21 -5.16 -10.16
N ILE A 34 -3.74 -5.93 -11.12
CA ILE A 34 -4.56 -7.12 -10.88
C ILE A 34 -3.80 -8.13 -10.03
N LYS A 35 -2.57 -8.47 -10.42
CA LYS A 35 -1.73 -9.42 -9.67
C LYS A 35 -1.50 -8.95 -8.22
N ALA A 36 -1.26 -7.66 -8.02
CA ALA A 36 -1.13 -7.10 -6.68
C ALA A 36 -2.44 -7.22 -5.88
N LEU A 37 -3.58 -6.85 -6.47
CA LEU A 37 -4.88 -6.93 -5.80
C LEU A 37 -5.29 -8.36 -5.46
N GLU A 38 -4.93 -9.34 -6.30
CA GLU A 38 -5.15 -10.76 -6.02
C GLU A 38 -4.27 -11.25 -4.87
N ASN A 39 -2.98 -10.90 -4.90
CA ASN A 39 -2.01 -11.33 -3.88
C ASN A 39 -2.33 -10.76 -2.49
N TRP A 40 -2.83 -9.51 -2.42
CA TRP A 40 -3.08 -8.79 -1.17
C TRP A 40 -4.57 -8.70 -0.83
N LYS A 41 -5.42 -9.53 -1.46
CA LYS A 41 -6.88 -9.42 -1.37
C LYS A 41 -7.38 -9.51 0.07
N GLU A 42 -6.88 -10.49 0.84
CA GLU A 42 -7.39 -10.73 2.19
C GLU A 42 -6.96 -9.64 3.17
N GLU A 43 -5.74 -9.11 3.03
CA GLU A 43 -5.23 -7.99 3.81
C GLU A 43 -6.03 -6.71 3.55
N ILE A 44 -6.34 -6.44 2.28
CA ILE A 44 -7.20 -5.32 1.88
C ILE A 44 -8.60 -5.48 2.49
N LEU A 45 -9.16 -6.69 2.49
CA LEU A 45 -10.48 -6.97 3.05
C LEU A 45 -10.50 -6.95 4.59
N HIS A 46 -9.37 -7.25 5.24
CA HIS A 46 -9.25 -7.20 6.69
C HIS A 46 -9.43 -5.77 7.24
N TYR A 47 -9.19 -4.74 6.42
CA TYR A 47 -9.52 -3.34 6.76
C TYR A 47 -10.99 -3.17 7.23
N PHE A 48 -11.93 -3.93 6.67
CA PHE A 48 -13.35 -3.81 7.04
C PHE A 48 -13.69 -4.42 8.41
N GLU A 49 -12.79 -5.22 8.98
CA GLU A 49 -12.93 -5.79 10.33
C GLU A 49 -12.20 -4.93 11.37
N SER A 50 -10.91 -4.68 11.15
CA SER A 50 -10.04 -4.07 12.17
C SER A 50 -9.80 -2.57 11.96
N ARG A 51 -10.15 -2.02 10.79
CA ARG A 51 -9.86 -0.63 10.37
C ARG A 51 -8.38 -0.25 10.45
N PHE A 52 -7.47 -1.23 10.51
CA PHE A 52 -6.05 -0.96 10.45
C PHE A 52 -5.65 -0.48 9.06
N THR A 53 -4.94 0.65 9.02
CA THR A 53 -4.42 1.23 7.78
C THR A 53 -2.89 1.17 7.77
N ASN A 54 -2.32 1.10 6.57
CA ASN A 54 -0.87 1.29 6.39
C ASN A 54 -0.45 2.76 6.55
N GLY A 55 -1.34 3.67 6.96
CA GLY A 55 -1.08 5.11 7.02
C GLY A 55 0.11 5.47 7.93
N ARG A 56 0.27 4.77 9.06
CA ARG A 56 1.44 4.97 9.94
C ARG A 56 2.75 4.58 9.24
N THR A 57 2.76 3.42 8.58
CA THR A 57 3.90 2.91 7.81
C THR A 57 4.23 3.83 6.63
N GLU A 58 3.21 4.31 5.91
CA GLU A 58 3.34 5.28 4.82
C GLU A 58 3.90 6.62 5.31
N GLY A 59 3.45 7.10 6.48
CA GLY A 59 3.98 8.30 7.12
C GLY A 59 5.48 8.18 7.42
N PHE A 60 5.91 7.05 7.98
CA PHE A 60 7.35 6.77 8.18
C PHE A 60 8.10 6.71 6.86
N ASN A 61 7.58 6.00 5.86
CA ASN A 61 8.19 5.92 4.53
C ASN A 61 8.35 7.30 3.89
N ASN A 62 7.35 8.19 4.02
CA ASN A 62 7.42 9.54 3.52
C ASN A 62 8.50 10.36 4.25
N LYS A 63 8.54 10.29 5.59
CA LYS A 63 9.56 10.96 6.39
C LYS A 63 10.98 10.51 6.03
N ILE A 64 11.18 9.21 5.84
CA ILE A 64 12.47 8.64 5.39
C ILE A 64 12.85 9.17 3.99
N LYS A 65 11.89 9.24 3.06
CA LYS A 65 12.12 9.84 1.72
C LYS A 65 12.51 11.31 1.80
N VAL A 66 11.90 12.08 2.70
CA VAL A 66 12.28 13.49 2.95
C VAL A 66 13.71 13.57 3.49
N ILE A 67 14.06 12.78 4.51
CA ILE A 67 15.43 12.73 5.07
C ILE A 67 16.45 12.40 3.97
N LYS A 68 16.16 11.42 3.12
CA LYS A 68 17.01 11.07 1.97
C LYS A 68 17.16 12.21 0.96
N ARG A 69 16.11 13.00 0.71
CA ARG A 69 16.14 14.11 -0.24
C ARG A 69 16.96 15.30 0.26
N VAL A 70 16.84 15.65 1.55
CA VAL A 70 17.51 16.82 2.14
C VAL A 70 18.97 16.58 2.54
N SER A 71 19.43 15.33 2.48
CA SER A 71 20.78 14.92 2.91
C SER A 71 21.83 14.93 1.80
N TYR A 72 21.43 15.21 0.55
CA TYR A 72 22.32 15.25 -0.62
C TYR A 72 23.19 13.98 -0.82
N GLY A 73 22.75 12.84 -0.28
CA GLY A 73 23.39 11.53 -0.42
C GLY A 73 24.09 11.06 0.86
N TYR A 74 23.77 9.83 1.27
CA TYR A 74 24.51 9.13 2.31
C TYR A 74 25.54 8.18 1.68
N ARG A 75 26.79 8.25 2.14
CA ARG A 75 27.86 7.33 1.73
C ARG A 75 27.83 6.00 2.47
N ASN A 76 27.19 5.96 3.64
CA ASN A 76 27.12 4.80 4.51
C ASN A 76 25.67 4.59 5.00
N PHE A 77 25.14 3.38 4.78
CA PHE A 77 23.80 3.00 5.23
C PHE A 77 23.65 3.07 6.75
N GLU A 78 24.68 2.73 7.53
CA GLU A 78 24.61 2.80 8.99
C GLU A 78 24.41 4.23 9.49
N THR A 79 25.04 5.21 8.84
CA THR A 79 24.80 6.63 9.15
C THR A 79 23.38 7.05 8.80
N PHE A 80 22.85 6.57 7.67
CA PHE A 80 21.47 6.82 7.27
C PHE A 80 20.48 6.20 8.25
N LYS A 81 20.68 4.94 8.63
CA LYS A 81 19.88 4.20 9.60
C LYS A 81 19.85 4.90 10.96
N LYS A 82 21.01 5.33 11.48
CA LYS A 82 21.11 6.11 12.72
C LYS A 82 20.28 7.40 12.64
N ARG A 83 20.34 8.10 11.50
CA ARG A 83 19.54 9.32 11.29
C ARG A 83 18.04 9.02 11.24
N ILE A 84 17.62 7.94 10.57
CA ILE A 84 16.22 7.51 10.56
C ILE A 84 15.74 7.21 11.97
N LEU A 85 16.49 6.41 12.75
CA LEU A 85 16.13 6.06 14.11
C LEU A 85 16.00 7.30 15.01
N TRP A 86 16.90 8.27 14.87
CA TRP A 86 16.84 9.52 15.63
C TRP A 86 15.68 10.43 15.20
N CYS A 87 15.38 10.51 13.90
CA CYS A 87 14.31 11.38 13.40
C CYS A 87 12.93 10.75 13.56
N CYS A 88 12.80 9.42 13.48
CA CYS A 88 11.53 8.68 13.41
C CYS A 88 11.19 7.90 14.69
N SER A 89 11.92 8.12 15.77
CA SER A 89 11.58 7.65 17.12
C SER A 89 10.35 8.35 17.68
#